data_AF-A0A3R7YBA2-F1
#
_entry.id   AF-A0A3R7YBA2-F1
#
_cell.length_a   1.000
_cell.length_b   1.000
_cell.length_c   1.000
_cell.angle_alpha   90.00
_cell.angle_beta   90.00
_cell.angle_gamma   90.00
#
_symmetry.space_group_name_H-M   'P 1'
#
loop_
_entity.id
_entity.type
_entity.pdbx_description
1 polymer ?
#
loop_
_entity_poly.entity_id
_entity_poly.type
_entity_poly.pdbx_seq_one_letter_code
_entity_poly.pdbx_strand_id
1 'polypeptide(L)'
;MKSPVKAPLMRILLDGNSHREIDLATGVGFTKVATIRKWLDSFERAGFITREKNEGASGYSCRLNCNRETIMKIYNYLEFQHLRPDIRNKPWFCPLFTRQFEALHGELPDLIDAMVRASHTFFETICHLESPAEIEKIYRQTLLVNQLAGFSSPEFDEICIYYQIFLHSVIRDIRYGGLGEGFADVLGMVQHALSRSAAEFEKQYTNDPKKPSGNKK
;
A
#
# COMPACT_ATOMS: atom_id res chain seq x y z
N MET A 1 28.21 8.64 -2.26
CA MET A 1 28.01 9.70 -1.26
C MET A 1 26.55 10.15 -1.34
N LYS A 2 25.74 9.97 -0.29
CA LYS A 2 24.31 10.34 -0.31
C LYS A 2 24.18 11.87 -0.33
N SER A 3 23.32 12.44 -1.17
CA SER A 3 23.16 13.89 -1.22
C SER A 3 22.39 14.38 0.00
N PRO A 4 22.90 15.36 0.78
CA PRO A 4 22.21 15.84 1.97
C PRO A 4 20.92 16.61 1.66
N VAL A 5 20.65 16.91 0.38
CA VAL A 5 19.55 17.80 -0.03
C VAL A 5 18.41 17.06 -0.73
N LYS A 6 18.71 16.01 -1.50
CA LYS A 6 17.70 15.31 -2.31
C LYS A 6 16.60 14.67 -1.46
N ALA A 7 16.96 13.97 -0.40
CA ALA A 7 15.99 13.31 0.46
C ALA A 7 15.10 14.30 1.24
N PRO A 8 15.65 15.36 1.87
CA PRO A 8 14.82 16.42 2.44
C PRO A 8 13.89 17.10 1.42
N LEU A 9 14.39 17.44 0.23
CA LEU A 9 13.55 18.02 -0.84
C LEU A 9 12.41 17.08 -1.22
N MET A 10 12.72 15.81 -1.46
CA MET A 10 11.71 14.81 -1.79
C MET A 10 10.68 14.70 -0.68
N ARG A 11 11.10 14.63 0.60
CA ARG A 11 10.18 14.53 1.74
C ARG A 11 9.17 15.68 1.80
N ILE A 12 9.58 16.91 1.49
CA ILE A 12 8.65 18.05 1.41
C ILE A 12 7.65 17.84 0.27
N LEU A 13 8.14 17.46 -0.91
CA LEU A 13 7.32 17.21 -2.10
C LEU A 13 6.35 16.02 -1.96
N LEU A 14 6.59 15.08 -1.05
CA LEU A 14 5.71 13.93 -0.82
C LEU A 14 4.33 14.34 -0.29
N ASP A 15 4.10 15.57 0.17
CA ASP A 15 2.74 16.03 0.49
C ASP A 15 1.83 16.13 -0.77
N GLY A 16 2.41 16.13 -1.97
CA GLY A 16 1.70 16.20 -3.25
C GLY A 16 1.26 17.61 -3.64
N ASN A 17 1.51 18.62 -2.80
CA ASN A 17 1.11 20.00 -3.05
C ASN A 17 2.09 20.71 -3.98
N SER A 18 1.66 21.86 -4.51
CA SER A 18 2.56 22.77 -5.23
C SER A 18 3.32 23.64 -4.23
N HIS A 19 4.65 23.69 -4.37
CA HIS A 19 5.54 24.47 -3.52
C HIS A 19 6.33 25.46 -4.37
N ARG A 20 6.45 26.71 -3.91
CA ARG A 20 7.37 27.65 -4.58
C ARG A 20 8.81 27.19 -4.35
N GLU A 21 9.68 27.41 -5.33
CA GLU A 21 11.08 27.01 -5.22
C GLU A 21 11.81 27.62 -4.02
N ILE A 22 11.42 28.84 -3.63
CA ILE A 22 11.98 29.51 -2.46
C ILE A 22 11.58 28.84 -1.15
N ASP A 23 10.35 28.30 -1.08
CA ASP A 23 9.87 27.57 0.09
C ASP A 23 10.57 26.21 0.19
N LEU A 24 10.80 25.55 -0.95
CA LEU A 24 11.62 24.33 -1.01
C LEU A 24 13.06 24.59 -0.56
N ALA A 25 13.68 25.66 -1.04
CA ALA A 25 15.04 26.04 -0.64
C ALA A 25 15.12 26.29 0.87
N THR A 26 14.18 27.05 1.40
CA THR A 26 14.10 27.37 2.84
C THR A 26 13.84 26.11 3.67
N GLY A 27 12.94 25.24 3.22
CA GLY A 27 12.60 23.98 3.89
C GLY A 27 13.76 23.00 4.00
N VAL A 28 14.78 23.11 3.13
CA VAL A 28 16.01 22.31 3.21
C VAL A 28 17.22 23.09 3.73
N GLY A 29 17.00 24.28 4.30
CA GLY A 29 18.02 25.07 5.01
C GLY A 29 18.82 26.05 4.16
N PHE A 30 18.35 26.42 2.97
CA PHE A 30 19.00 27.41 2.10
C PHE A 30 18.17 28.68 1.96
N THR A 31 18.82 29.84 1.86
CA THR A 31 18.17 31.14 1.66
C THR A 31 17.98 31.50 0.18
N LYS A 32 18.58 30.74 -0.74
CA LYS A 32 18.60 31.03 -2.18
C LYS A 32 18.22 29.80 -2.99
N VAL A 33 17.29 29.97 -3.93
CA VAL A 33 16.89 28.93 -4.90
C VAL A 33 18.06 28.44 -5.75
N ALA A 34 18.99 29.33 -6.10
CA ALA A 34 20.17 28.99 -6.89
C ALA A 34 20.98 27.84 -6.27
N THR A 35 20.98 27.73 -4.93
CA THR A 35 21.68 26.65 -4.22
C THR A 35 21.04 25.29 -4.48
N ILE A 36 19.71 25.23 -4.65
CA ILE A 36 19.00 23.97 -4.87
C ILE A 36 18.66 23.65 -6.33
N ARG A 37 18.90 24.59 -7.24
CA ARG A 37 18.49 24.51 -8.65
C ARG A 37 18.92 23.22 -9.33
N LYS A 38 20.17 22.77 -9.13
CA LYS A 38 20.67 21.53 -9.75
C LYS A 38 19.87 20.29 -9.36
N TRP A 39 19.31 20.25 -8.15
CA TRP A 39 18.49 19.12 -7.69
C TRP A 39 17.07 19.21 -8.24
N LEU A 40 16.51 20.41 -8.31
CA LEU A 40 15.22 20.64 -8.98
C LEU A 40 15.30 20.25 -10.47
N ASP A 41 16.33 20.70 -11.19
CA ASP A 41 16.57 20.33 -12.59
C ASP A 41 16.82 18.83 -12.75
N SER A 42 17.40 18.17 -11.74
CA SER A 42 17.58 16.72 -11.75
C SER A 42 16.27 15.97 -11.51
N PHE A 43 15.39 16.47 -10.63
CA PHE A 43 14.09 15.87 -10.35
C PHE A 43 13.13 16.04 -11.52
N GLU A 44 13.13 17.21 -12.13
CA GLU A 44 12.36 17.52 -13.33
C GLU A 44 12.79 16.62 -14.50
N ARG A 45 14.10 16.53 -14.80
CA ARG A 45 14.62 15.62 -15.84
C ARG A 45 14.33 14.14 -15.54
N ALA A 46 14.27 13.77 -14.27
CA ALA A 46 13.89 12.40 -13.87
C ALA A 46 12.37 12.17 -13.95
N GLY A 47 11.57 13.19 -14.23
CA GLY A 47 10.10 13.14 -14.28
C GLY A 47 9.44 13.09 -12.90
N PHE A 48 10.18 13.30 -11.81
CA PHE A 48 9.64 13.25 -10.45
C PHE A 48 8.72 14.42 -10.15
N ILE A 49 9.05 15.59 -10.68
CA ILE A 49 8.28 16.83 -10.47
C ILE A 49 7.93 17.48 -11.79
N THR A 50 6.89 18.29 -11.76
CA THR A 50 6.60 19.29 -12.78
C THR A 50 6.93 20.67 -12.22
N ARG A 51 7.53 21.53 -13.04
CA ARG A 51 7.79 22.94 -12.71
C ARG A 51 6.92 23.85 -13.53
N GLU A 52 6.19 24.72 -12.85
CA GLU A 52 5.22 25.64 -13.47
C GLU A 52 5.59 27.07 -13.11
N LYS A 53 5.50 27.99 -14.08
CA LYS A 53 5.77 29.40 -13.83
C LYS A 53 4.64 29.98 -12.98
N ASN A 54 4.99 30.71 -11.92
CA ASN A 54 3.98 31.28 -11.04
C ASN A 54 3.20 32.39 -11.76
N GLU A 55 1.87 32.36 -11.67
CA GLU A 55 1.03 33.43 -12.21
C GLU A 55 1.28 34.74 -11.43
N GLY A 56 1.60 35.81 -12.15
CA GLY A 56 1.77 37.15 -11.56
C GLY A 56 3.01 37.34 -10.66
N ALA A 57 3.87 36.33 -10.49
CA ALA A 57 5.07 36.41 -9.64
C ALA A 57 6.33 35.98 -10.39
N SER A 58 7.48 36.53 -9.99
CA SER A 58 8.78 36.04 -10.45
C SER A 58 9.08 34.69 -9.81
N GLY A 59 9.26 33.65 -10.62
CA GLY A 59 9.72 32.33 -10.17
C GLY A 59 8.86 31.17 -10.65
N TYR A 60 9.17 29.99 -10.13
CA TYR A 60 8.49 28.74 -10.44
C TYR A 60 7.94 28.10 -9.17
N SER A 61 6.95 27.25 -9.34
CA SER A 61 6.50 26.27 -8.37
C SER A 61 6.85 24.88 -8.85
N CYS A 62 7.00 23.95 -7.92
CA CYS A 62 7.28 22.55 -8.17
C CYS A 62 6.19 21.71 -7.52
N ARG A 63 5.74 20.68 -8.21
CA ARG A 63 4.77 19.70 -7.70
C ARG A 63 5.23 18.29 -8.02
N LEU A 64 5.05 17.37 -7.08
CA LEU A 64 5.31 15.95 -7.29
C LEU A 64 4.32 15.37 -8.31
N ASN A 65 4.85 14.61 -9.27
CA ASN A 65 4.02 13.87 -10.22
C ASN A 65 3.47 12.61 -9.54
N CYS A 66 2.25 12.71 -9.01
CA CYS A 66 1.58 11.64 -8.27
C CYS A 66 0.88 10.64 -9.20
N ASN A 67 1.65 9.96 -10.06
CA ASN A 67 1.16 8.84 -10.87
C ASN A 67 1.90 7.54 -10.50
N ARG A 68 1.26 6.40 -10.78
CA ARG A 68 1.78 5.06 -10.41
C ARG A 68 3.23 4.84 -10.82
N GLU A 69 3.58 5.14 -12.07
CA GLU A 69 4.93 4.94 -12.61
C GLU A 69 5.98 5.79 -11.89
N THR A 70 5.69 7.08 -11.70
CA THR A 70 6.62 8.01 -11.07
C THR A 70 6.84 7.66 -9.61
N ILE A 71 5.78 7.33 -8.87
CA ILE A 71 5.88 6.92 -7.47
C ILE A 71 6.66 5.62 -7.35
N MET A 72 6.43 4.62 -8.21
CA MET A 72 7.23 3.39 -8.21
C MET A 72 8.70 3.65 -8.48
N LYS A 73 9.01 4.56 -9.42
CA LYS A 73 10.39 4.96 -9.72
C LYS A 73 11.06 5.59 -8.50
N ILE A 74 10.37 6.47 -7.79
CA ILE A 74 10.87 7.10 -6.54
C ILE A 74 11.03 6.05 -5.44
N TYR A 75 10.04 5.18 -5.24
CA TYR A 75 10.00 4.15 -4.21
C TYR A 75 11.14 3.11 -4.34
N ASN A 76 11.49 2.78 -5.59
CA ASN A 76 12.58 1.85 -5.92
C ASN A 76 13.95 2.53 -5.99
N TYR A 77 14.01 3.85 -5.93
CA TYR A 77 15.27 4.57 -5.99
C TYR A 77 16.07 4.35 -4.71
N LEU A 78 17.29 3.82 -4.83
CA LEU A 78 18.15 3.49 -3.68
C LEU A 78 18.36 4.66 -2.72
N GLU A 79 18.46 5.88 -3.25
CA GLU A 79 18.64 7.09 -2.43
C GLU A 79 17.42 7.42 -1.55
N PHE A 80 16.22 6.94 -1.91
CA PHE A 80 14.95 7.24 -1.25
C PHE A 80 14.36 6.05 -0.48
N GLN A 81 15.08 4.94 -0.32
CA GLN A 81 14.58 3.77 0.42
C GLN A 81 14.08 4.09 1.83
N HIS A 82 14.76 5.01 2.53
CA HIS A 82 14.37 5.46 3.86
C HIS A 82 13.09 6.31 3.89
N LEU A 83 12.60 6.78 2.73
CA LEU A 83 11.34 7.48 2.59
C LEU A 83 10.18 6.53 2.28
N ARG A 84 10.41 5.22 2.07
CA ARG A 84 9.34 4.26 1.75
C ARG A 84 8.20 4.26 2.78
N PRO A 85 8.43 4.29 4.10
CA PRO A 85 7.35 4.45 5.07
C PRO A 85 6.59 5.77 4.89
N ASP A 86 7.32 6.89 4.75
CA ASP A 86 6.74 8.23 4.54
C ASP A 86 5.85 8.27 3.28
N ILE A 87 6.28 7.63 2.19
CA ILE A 87 5.56 7.52 0.92
C ILE A 87 4.27 6.73 1.12
N ARG A 88 4.34 5.54 1.74
CA ARG A 88 3.16 4.68 1.94
C ARG A 88 2.11 5.31 2.83
N ASN A 89 2.51 6.16 3.77
CA ASN A 89 1.60 6.87 4.66
C ASN A 89 0.93 8.09 4.02
N LYS A 90 1.23 8.44 2.77
CA LYS A 90 0.56 9.56 2.10
C LYS A 90 -0.89 9.21 1.73
N PRO A 91 -1.83 10.18 1.81
CA PRO A 91 -3.22 9.95 1.45
C PRO A 91 -3.39 9.50 0.00
N TRP A 92 -2.59 10.05 -0.91
CA TRP A 92 -2.61 9.73 -2.33
C TRP A 92 -2.00 8.36 -2.68
N PHE A 93 -1.32 7.68 -1.75
CA PHE A 93 -0.54 6.48 -2.07
C PHE A 93 -1.43 5.29 -2.42
N CYS A 94 -2.24 4.79 -1.47
CA CYS A 94 -3.05 3.59 -1.71
C CYS A 94 -3.97 3.71 -2.94
N PRO A 95 -4.70 4.82 -3.16
CA PRO A 95 -5.55 4.97 -4.35
C PRO A 95 -4.84 4.76 -5.70
N LEU A 96 -3.50 4.97 -5.78
CA LEU A 96 -2.72 4.72 -7.00
C LEU A 96 -2.41 3.24 -7.25
N PHE A 97 -2.46 2.40 -6.21
CA PHE A 97 -1.97 1.03 -6.24
C PHE A 97 -3.02 -0.02 -5.95
N THR A 98 -4.08 0.33 -5.22
CA THR A 98 -5.07 -0.62 -4.71
C THR A 98 -6.44 -0.52 -5.38
N ARG A 99 -6.61 0.38 -6.35
CA ARG A 99 -7.90 0.61 -7.02
C ARG A 99 -8.56 -0.65 -7.59
N GLN A 100 -7.77 -1.58 -8.13
CA GLN A 100 -8.29 -2.84 -8.67
C GLN A 100 -8.86 -3.80 -7.60
N PHE A 101 -8.62 -3.53 -6.33
CA PHE A 101 -9.12 -4.30 -5.20
C PHE A 101 -10.41 -3.72 -4.60
N GLU A 102 -10.88 -2.55 -5.07
CA GLU A 102 -12.11 -1.89 -4.56
C GLU A 102 -13.38 -2.75 -4.74
N ALA A 103 -13.36 -3.71 -5.67
CA ALA A 103 -14.49 -4.60 -5.94
C ALA A 103 -14.52 -5.87 -5.08
N LEU A 104 -13.55 -6.06 -4.17
CA LEU A 104 -13.51 -7.21 -3.27
C LEU A 104 -14.58 -7.14 -2.18
N HIS A 105 -14.88 -8.29 -1.57
CA HIS A 105 -15.98 -8.40 -0.62
C HIS A 105 -15.69 -7.75 0.73
N GLY A 106 -16.75 -7.22 1.35
CA GLY A 106 -16.75 -6.77 2.74
C GLY A 106 -15.74 -5.65 3.01
N GLU A 107 -14.98 -5.80 4.10
CA GLU A 107 -13.99 -4.82 4.56
C GLU A 107 -12.61 -4.99 3.90
N LEU A 108 -12.47 -5.94 2.98
CA LEU A 108 -11.17 -6.32 2.42
C LEU A 108 -10.46 -5.18 1.65
N PRO A 109 -11.14 -4.29 0.90
CA PRO A 109 -10.46 -3.14 0.28
C PRO A 109 -9.74 -2.25 1.31
N ASP A 110 -10.41 -1.91 2.41
CA ASP A 110 -9.84 -1.07 3.48
C ASP A 110 -8.70 -1.80 4.21
N LEU A 111 -8.86 -3.11 4.42
CA LEU A 111 -7.80 -3.94 5.01
C LEU A 111 -6.55 -4.00 4.11
N ILE A 112 -6.71 -4.15 2.80
CA ILE A 112 -5.60 -4.16 1.85
C ILE A 112 -4.85 -2.82 1.91
N ASP A 113 -5.57 -1.70 1.96
CA ASP A 113 -4.98 -0.37 2.14
C ASP A 113 -4.15 -0.29 3.42
N ALA A 114 -4.66 -0.81 4.54
CA ALA A 114 -3.93 -0.85 5.81
C ALA A 114 -2.68 -1.77 5.73
N MET A 115 -2.81 -2.95 5.12
CA MET A 115 -1.71 -3.90 4.91
C MET A 115 -0.59 -3.30 4.05
N VAL A 116 -0.95 -2.58 2.99
CA VAL A 116 -0.01 -1.86 2.12
C VAL A 116 0.78 -0.84 2.90
N ARG A 117 0.12 -0.03 3.73
CA ARG A 117 0.79 0.96 4.59
C ARG A 117 1.71 0.29 5.61
N ALA A 118 1.30 -0.85 6.15
CA ALA A 118 2.02 -1.57 7.18
C ALA A 118 3.23 -2.39 6.66
N SER A 119 3.18 -3.00 5.48
CA SER A 119 4.25 -3.91 5.01
C SER A 119 4.76 -3.59 3.60
N HIS A 120 6.08 -3.41 3.50
CA HIS A 120 6.77 -3.14 2.24
C HIS A 120 6.69 -4.36 1.33
N THR A 121 6.98 -5.55 1.88
CA THR A 121 6.87 -6.80 1.13
C THR A 121 5.44 -7.04 0.64
N PHE A 122 4.43 -6.72 1.45
CA PHE A 122 3.04 -6.86 1.04
C PHE A 122 2.73 -5.94 -0.15
N PHE A 123 3.13 -4.67 -0.04
CA PHE A 123 3.01 -3.71 -1.13
C PHE A 123 3.69 -4.19 -2.42
N GLU A 124 4.93 -4.70 -2.35
CA GLU A 124 5.61 -5.23 -3.53
C GLU A 124 4.87 -6.42 -4.14
N THR A 125 4.31 -7.28 -3.30
CA THR A 125 3.55 -8.46 -3.74
C THR A 125 2.29 -8.07 -4.50
N ILE A 126 1.48 -7.15 -3.97
CA ILE A 126 0.27 -6.69 -4.67
C ILE A 126 0.58 -5.84 -5.92
N CYS A 127 1.75 -5.21 -5.97
CA CYS A 127 2.17 -4.48 -7.17
C CYS A 127 2.64 -5.43 -8.27
N HIS A 128 3.20 -6.58 -7.89
CA HIS A 128 3.63 -7.61 -8.83
C HIS A 128 2.46 -8.44 -9.35
N LEU A 129 1.48 -8.72 -8.48
CA LEU A 129 0.28 -9.48 -8.81
C LEU A 129 -0.85 -8.47 -9.05
N GLU A 130 -0.94 -7.99 -10.29
CA GLU A 130 -1.65 -6.77 -10.67
C GLU A 130 -3.17 -6.87 -10.56
N SER A 131 -3.72 -8.06 -10.23
CA SER A 131 -5.16 -8.26 -10.07
C SER A 131 -5.53 -9.26 -8.96
N PRO A 132 -6.75 -9.13 -8.38
CA PRO A 132 -7.27 -10.12 -7.45
C PRO A 132 -7.34 -11.53 -8.03
N ALA A 133 -7.67 -11.67 -9.33
CA ALA A 133 -7.79 -12.96 -10.00
C ALA A 133 -6.43 -13.69 -10.11
N GLU A 134 -5.34 -12.95 -10.33
CA GLU A 134 -3.99 -13.53 -10.32
C GLU A 134 -3.59 -13.98 -8.92
N ILE A 135 -3.89 -13.17 -7.90
CA ILE A 135 -3.66 -13.52 -6.50
C ILE A 135 -4.43 -14.78 -6.14
N GLU A 136 -5.71 -14.84 -6.45
CA GLU A 136 -6.54 -16.02 -6.21
C GLU A 136 -5.93 -17.25 -6.89
N LYS A 137 -5.60 -17.17 -8.18
CA LYS A 137 -5.01 -18.28 -8.93
C LYS A 137 -3.74 -18.84 -8.28
N ILE A 138 -2.88 -17.98 -7.75
CA ILE A 138 -1.60 -18.37 -7.14
C ILE A 138 -1.81 -18.90 -5.71
N TYR A 139 -2.62 -18.21 -4.92
CA TYR A 139 -2.74 -18.46 -3.48
C TYR A 139 -3.94 -19.31 -3.09
N ARG A 140 -4.79 -19.75 -4.04
CA ARG A 140 -5.94 -20.64 -3.76
C ARG A 140 -5.54 -21.91 -3.00
N GLN A 141 -4.32 -22.40 -3.20
CA GLN A 141 -3.81 -23.58 -2.47
C GLN A 141 -3.73 -23.36 -0.95
N THR A 142 -3.62 -22.11 -0.49
CA THR A 142 -3.63 -21.77 0.94
C THR A 142 -4.96 -22.09 1.62
N LEU A 143 -6.04 -22.24 0.83
CA LEU A 143 -7.39 -22.54 1.32
C LEU A 143 -7.66 -24.04 1.48
N LEU A 144 -6.75 -24.92 1.04
CA LEU A 144 -7.00 -26.35 0.92
C LEU A 144 -7.52 -26.99 2.23
N VAL A 145 -6.91 -26.64 3.37
CA VAL A 145 -7.32 -27.19 4.67
C VAL A 145 -8.73 -26.75 5.05
N ASN A 146 -9.06 -25.48 4.83
CA ASN A 146 -10.39 -24.94 5.13
C ASN A 146 -11.45 -25.60 4.23
N GLN A 147 -11.15 -25.72 2.93
CA GLN A 147 -12.03 -26.38 1.96
C GLN A 147 -12.26 -27.86 2.28
N LEU A 148 -11.23 -28.59 2.72
CA LEU A 148 -11.38 -29.98 3.17
C LEU A 148 -12.20 -30.11 4.46
N ALA A 149 -12.18 -29.10 5.33
CA ALA A 149 -13.03 -29.02 6.52
C ALA A 149 -14.48 -28.59 6.19
N GLY A 150 -14.80 -28.36 4.91
CA GLY A 150 -16.11 -27.86 4.48
C GLY A 150 -16.32 -26.37 4.78
N PHE A 151 -15.27 -25.64 5.12
CA PHE A 151 -15.31 -24.23 5.47
C PHE A 151 -14.89 -23.39 4.24
N SER A 152 -15.86 -22.85 3.50
CA SER A 152 -15.61 -22.00 2.34
C SER A 152 -16.77 -21.06 2.08
N SER A 153 -16.46 -19.78 1.95
CA SER A 153 -17.34 -18.75 1.41
C SER A 153 -16.49 -17.74 0.63
N PRO A 154 -17.02 -17.07 -0.41
CA PRO A 154 -16.22 -16.15 -1.22
C PRO A 154 -15.49 -15.08 -0.38
N GLU A 155 -16.19 -14.44 0.55
CA GLU A 155 -15.61 -13.42 1.43
C GLU A 155 -14.54 -13.99 2.36
N PHE A 156 -14.81 -15.12 3.02
CA PHE A 156 -13.83 -15.74 3.92
C PHE A 156 -12.57 -16.17 3.16
N ASP A 157 -12.75 -16.81 2.01
CA ASP A 157 -11.67 -17.34 1.19
C ASP A 157 -10.76 -16.20 0.71
N GLU A 158 -11.34 -15.08 0.29
CA GLU A 158 -10.60 -13.87 -0.06
C GLU A 158 -9.81 -13.33 1.14
N ILE A 159 -10.45 -13.08 2.29
CA ILE A 159 -9.75 -12.54 3.48
C ILE A 159 -8.63 -13.50 3.91
N CYS A 160 -8.86 -14.82 3.86
CA CYS A 160 -7.84 -15.81 4.20
C CYS A 160 -6.61 -15.70 3.30
N ILE A 161 -6.80 -15.58 1.98
CA ILE A 161 -5.70 -15.42 1.03
C ILE A 161 -4.86 -14.18 1.37
N TYR A 162 -5.49 -13.01 1.50
CA TYR A 162 -4.75 -11.77 1.78
C TYR A 162 -4.11 -11.76 3.16
N TYR A 163 -4.75 -12.36 4.16
CA TYR A 163 -4.16 -12.57 5.48
C TYR A 163 -2.88 -13.40 5.41
N GLN A 164 -2.87 -14.50 4.66
CA GLN A 164 -1.67 -15.34 4.51
C GLN A 164 -0.55 -14.55 3.82
N ILE A 165 -0.85 -13.84 2.73
CA ILE A 165 0.13 -12.99 2.03
C ILE A 165 0.69 -11.94 2.98
N PHE A 166 -0.16 -11.27 3.76
CA PHE A 166 0.26 -10.25 4.72
C PHE A 166 1.11 -10.84 5.85
N LEU A 167 0.72 -11.98 6.42
CA LEU A 167 1.49 -12.65 7.46
C LEU A 167 2.89 -13.02 6.97
N HIS A 168 3.00 -13.62 5.78
CA HIS A 168 4.30 -13.91 5.16
C HIS A 168 5.13 -12.65 4.91
N SER A 169 4.46 -11.57 4.49
CA SER A 169 5.10 -10.28 4.25
C SER A 169 5.64 -9.65 5.53
N VAL A 170 4.87 -9.70 6.63
CA VAL A 170 5.31 -9.24 7.95
C VAL A 170 6.51 -10.05 8.44
N ILE A 171 6.47 -11.38 8.34
CA ILE A 171 7.60 -12.25 8.74
C ILE A 171 8.88 -11.87 7.98
N ARG A 172 8.77 -11.57 6.68
CA ARG A 172 9.90 -11.15 5.86
C ARG A 172 10.38 -9.75 6.26
N ASP A 173 9.48 -8.80 6.43
CA ASP A 173 9.80 -7.41 6.79
C ASP A 173 10.41 -7.31 8.20
N ILE A 174 10.03 -8.18 9.14
CA ILE A 174 10.69 -8.29 10.45
C ILE A 174 12.17 -8.67 10.29
N ARG A 175 12.48 -9.59 9.37
CA ARG A 175 13.84 -10.09 9.16
C ARG A 175 14.73 -9.12 8.40
N TYR A 176 14.17 -8.38 7.44
CA TYR A 176 14.95 -7.57 6.49
C TYR A 176 14.71 -6.06 6.59
N GLY A 177 13.85 -5.63 7.51
CA GLY A 177 13.33 -4.26 7.54
C GLY A 177 12.26 -4.03 6.46
N GLY A 178 11.36 -3.08 6.69
CA GLY A 178 10.24 -2.79 5.78
C GLY A 178 8.87 -2.69 6.47
N LEU A 179 8.82 -3.08 7.74
CA LEU A 179 7.63 -2.99 8.57
C LEU A 179 7.38 -1.55 9.02
N GLY A 180 6.17 -1.06 8.78
CA GLY A 180 5.69 0.22 9.29
C GLY A 180 5.24 0.12 10.75
N GLU A 181 5.04 1.28 11.37
CA GLU A 181 4.41 1.39 12.69
C GLU A 181 2.95 0.88 12.64
N GLY A 182 2.45 0.33 13.75
CA GLY A 182 1.06 -0.14 13.85
C GLY A 182 0.75 -1.45 13.12
N PHE A 183 1.75 -2.17 12.59
CA PHE A 183 1.49 -3.44 11.86
C PHE A 183 0.76 -4.50 12.70
N ALA A 184 1.00 -4.53 14.01
CA ALA A 184 0.35 -5.47 14.92
C ALA A 184 -1.16 -5.20 15.03
N ASP A 185 -1.56 -3.93 15.01
CA ASP A 185 -2.97 -3.54 15.00
C ASP A 185 -3.62 -3.97 13.69
N VAL A 186 -2.93 -3.81 12.56
CA VAL A 186 -3.41 -4.29 11.25
C VAL A 186 -3.56 -5.82 11.24
N LEU A 187 -2.62 -6.57 11.82
CA LEU A 187 -2.78 -8.02 12.00
C LEU A 187 -4.04 -8.34 12.83
N GLY A 188 -4.27 -7.62 13.92
CA GLY A 188 -5.46 -7.76 14.76
C GLY A 188 -6.76 -7.48 14.01
N MET A 189 -6.79 -6.42 13.18
CA MET A 189 -7.96 -6.07 12.34
C MET A 189 -8.32 -7.19 11.38
N VAL A 190 -7.31 -7.77 10.69
CA VAL A 190 -7.52 -8.84 9.71
C VAL A 190 -7.94 -10.14 10.38
N GLN A 191 -7.34 -10.48 11.53
CA GLN A 191 -7.75 -11.64 12.33
C GLN A 191 -9.17 -11.49 12.86
N HIS A 192 -9.58 -10.29 13.25
CA HIS A 192 -10.94 -10.00 13.67
C HIS A 192 -11.95 -10.12 12.52
N ALA A 193 -11.59 -9.64 11.31
CA ALA A 193 -12.41 -9.82 10.11
C ALA A 193 -12.59 -11.32 9.77
N LEU A 194 -11.51 -12.10 9.80
CA LEU A 194 -11.57 -13.56 9.63
C LEU A 194 -12.47 -14.24 10.67
N SER A 195 -12.33 -13.86 11.94
CA SER A 195 -13.09 -14.46 13.04
C SER A 195 -14.59 -14.15 12.93
N ARG A 196 -14.95 -12.94 12.50
CA ARG A 196 -16.36 -12.57 12.25
C ARG A 196 -16.95 -13.36 11.09
N SER A 197 -16.26 -13.37 9.96
CA SER A 197 -16.68 -14.13 8.78
C SER A 197 -16.81 -15.63 9.12
N ALA A 198 -15.90 -16.15 9.94
CA ALA A 198 -15.97 -17.52 10.44
C ALA A 198 -17.24 -17.81 11.27
N ALA A 199 -17.55 -16.93 12.22
CA ALA A 199 -18.72 -17.06 13.08
C ALA A 199 -20.04 -16.90 12.30
N GLU A 200 -20.07 -16.11 11.24
CA GLU A 200 -21.25 -15.95 10.38
C GLU A 200 -21.55 -17.21 9.57
N PHE A 201 -20.52 -17.88 9.05
CA PHE A 201 -20.65 -19.18 8.39
C PHE A 201 -21.24 -20.23 9.35
N GLU A 202 -20.73 -20.34 10.58
CA GLU A 202 -21.23 -21.29 11.57
C GLU A 202 -22.71 -21.05 11.92
N LYS A 203 -23.14 -19.78 12.00
CA LYS A 203 -24.54 -19.41 12.23
C LYS A 203 -25.45 -19.81 11.07
N GLN A 204 -24.98 -19.77 9.82
CA GLN A 204 -25.77 -20.21 8.67
C GLN A 204 -25.97 -21.73 8.68
N TYR A 205 -24.95 -22.51 9.04
CA TYR A 205 -25.04 -23.97 9.09
C TYR A 205 -25.80 -24.52 10.30
N THR A 206 -25.79 -23.83 11.43
CA THR A 206 -26.54 -24.24 12.63
C THR A 206 -28.04 -23.91 12.54
N ASN A 207 -28.43 -22.98 11.67
CA ASN A 207 -29.83 -22.57 11.48
C ASN A 207 -30.52 -23.21 10.25
N ASP A 208 -29.87 -24.12 9.52
CA ASP A 208 -30.48 -24.83 8.38
C ASP A 208 -31.05 -26.21 8.83
N PRO A 209 -32.36 -26.36 9.06
CA PRO A 209 -32.95 -27.61 9.51
C PRO A 209 -33.17 -28.54 8.32
N LYS A 210 -32.08 -29.05 7.72
CA LYS A 210 -32.17 -30.17 6.79
C LYS A 210 -31.32 -31.34 7.28
N LYS A 211 -31.86 -32.05 8.27
CA LYS A 211 -31.63 -33.49 8.39
C LYS A 211 -32.42 -34.18 7.27
N PRO A 212 -31.80 -34.90 6.33
CA PRO A 212 -32.48 -36.05 5.76
C PRO A 212 -32.57 -37.08 6.88
N SER A 213 -33.79 -37.33 7.33
CA SER A 213 -34.13 -38.53 8.09
C SER A 213 -33.47 -39.73 7.42
N GLY A 214 -32.56 -40.39 8.12
CA GLY A 214 -32.06 -41.69 7.71
C GLY A 214 -33.26 -42.60 7.49
N ASN A 215 -33.50 -42.99 6.24
CA ASN A 215 -34.40 -44.07 5.92
C ASN A 215 -33.73 -45.36 6.42
N LYS A 216 -34.12 -45.78 7.63
CA LYS A 216 -34.15 -47.19 7.96
C LYS A 216 -35.29 -47.81 7.15
N LYS A 217 -34.95 -48.56 6.11
CA LYS A 217 -35.50 -49.88 5.81
C LYS A 217 -34.68 -50.53 4.71
#